data_AF-A0A952WK68-F1
#
_entry.id   AF-A0A952WK68-F1
#
_cell.length_a   1.000
_cell.length_b   1.000
_cell.length_c   1.000
_cell.angle_alpha   90.00
_cell.angle_beta   90.00
_cell.angle_gamma   90.00
#
_symmetry.space_group_name_H-M   'P 1'
#
loop_
_entity.id
_entity.type
_entity.pdbx_description
1 polymer ?
#
loop_
_entity_poly.entity_id
_entity_poly.type
_entity_poly.pdbx_seq_one_letter_code
_entity_poly.pdbx_strand_id
1 'polypeptide(L)'
;MPTETSTETSSHVVQRTTNPAQMLFELLQEMLPKERHLSTRHVLSTCLDIDASNDVEFASAFAAFHMLIAKAQVAVVDCGLKEHIHLKSLNQIRACFTPDAMTGQWGLIVPRIEGTPLALLEATADALLEKVPEPAISRSDLAAIHAQIRSLLDDALQADLPKALRQLLVDFLCELDVAFSHYKIRGNDGVRRAAERGVGMLYILWTRHPETRQSGLSKRIWDIVKKAASLVPWANEFIQLAETVNTATGLLANTKKE
;
A
#
# COMPACT_ATOMS: atom_id res chain seq x y z
N MET A 1 29.92 7.37 -45.19
CA MET A 1 29.38 6.47 -44.16
C MET A 1 29.36 7.24 -42.84
N PRO A 2 28.21 7.72 -42.38
CA PRO A 2 28.09 8.27 -41.04
C PRO A 2 27.66 7.16 -40.08
N THR A 3 28.45 6.93 -39.04
CA THR A 3 28.11 6.12 -37.88
C THR A 3 27.24 6.98 -36.96
N GLU A 4 25.92 6.75 -37.00
CA GLU A 4 25.00 7.31 -36.02
C GLU A 4 25.10 6.51 -34.71
N THR A 5 25.55 7.22 -33.69
CA THR A 5 25.42 6.91 -32.27
C THR A 5 23.95 6.90 -31.87
N SER A 6 23.41 5.70 -31.59
CA SER A 6 22.14 5.55 -30.86
C SER A 6 22.42 5.49 -29.36
N THR A 7 22.27 6.61 -28.68
CA THR A 7 22.06 6.68 -27.24
C THR A 7 20.65 6.19 -26.92
N GLU A 8 20.51 4.90 -26.62
CA GLU A 8 19.32 4.36 -25.96
C GLU A 8 19.26 4.89 -24.52
N THR A 9 18.44 5.92 -24.33
CA THR A 9 18.05 6.36 -22.98
C THR A 9 16.96 5.40 -22.52
N SER A 10 17.37 4.35 -21.79
CA SER A 10 16.46 3.40 -21.15
C SER A 10 15.64 4.14 -20.08
N SER A 11 14.45 4.59 -20.47
CA SER A 11 13.41 5.04 -19.56
C SER A 11 12.87 3.81 -18.84
N HIS A 12 13.52 3.41 -17.75
CA HIS A 12 12.98 2.41 -16.83
C HIS A 12 11.64 2.91 -16.28
N VAL A 13 10.54 2.40 -16.84
CA VAL A 13 9.24 2.42 -16.20
C VAL A 13 9.40 1.57 -14.94
N VAL A 14 9.63 2.22 -13.80
CA VAL A 14 9.73 1.56 -12.49
C VAL A 14 8.37 0.92 -12.20
N GLN A 15 8.23 -0.37 -12.53
CA GLN A 15 7.16 -1.21 -12.04
C GLN A 15 7.41 -1.42 -10.55
N ARG A 16 6.61 -0.78 -9.69
CA ARG A 16 6.75 -0.88 -8.24
C ARG A 16 6.37 -2.28 -7.77
N THR A 17 7.35 -3.13 -7.52
CA THR A 17 7.14 -4.45 -6.94
C THR A 17 6.55 -4.36 -5.52
N THR A 18 5.98 -5.45 -5.07
CA THR A 18 5.40 -5.59 -3.72
C THR A 18 6.26 -6.43 -2.80
N ASN A 19 7.42 -6.85 -3.30
CA ASN A 19 8.53 -7.33 -2.51
C ASN A 19 8.94 -6.27 -1.47
N PRO A 20 8.77 -6.54 -0.16
CA PRO A 20 9.03 -5.55 0.88
C PRO A 20 10.50 -5.12 0.96
N ALA A 21 11.45 -5.98 0.59
CA ALA A 21 12.87 -5.62 0.56
C ALA A 21 13.18 -4.65 -0.60
N GLN A 22 12.59 -4.89 -1.78
CA GLN A 22 12.75 -3.97 -2.91
C GLN A 22 12.08 -2.62 -2.65
N MET A 23 10.87 -2.62 -2.08
CA MET A 23 10.20 -1.37 -1.70
C MET A 23 11.02 -0.57 -0.69
N LEU A 24 11.64 -1.24 0.29
CA LEU A 24 12.54 -0.60 1.24
C LEU A 24 13.79 -0.06 0.55
N PHE A 25 14.37 -0.83 -0.39
CA PHE A 25 15.53 -0.43 -1.16
C PHE A 25 15.26 0.82 -1.99
N GLU A 26 14.18 0.84 -2.76
CA GLU A 26 13.75 1.99 -3.56
C GLU A 26 13.52 3.23 -2.68
N LEU A 27 12.86 3.05 -1.54
CA LEU A 27 12.64 4.16 -0.60
C LEU A 27 13.96 4.70 -0.05
N LEU A 28 14.89 3.85 0.36
CA LEU A 28 16.21 4.28 0.85
C LEU A 28 17.03 4.95 -0.26
N GLN A 29 16.98 4.44 -1.50
CA GLN A 29 17.61 5.08 -2.66
C GLN A 29 17.06 6.48 -2.92
N GLU A 30 15.76 6.71 -2.75
CA GLU A 30 15.17 8.05 -2.86
C GLU A 30 15.58 8.99 -1.71
N MET A 31 15.86 8.44 -0.52
CA MET A 31 16.27 9.21 0.67
C MET A 31 17.76 9.58 0.66
N LEU A 32 18.63 8.70 0.15
CA LEU A 32 20.09 8.90 0.14
C LEU A 32 20.57 10.23 -0.47
N PRO A 33 20.05 10.70 -1.63
CA PRO A 33 20.51 11.95 -2.23
C PRO A 33 20.00 13.21 -1.51
N LYS A 34 19.13 13.07 -0.49
CA LYS A 34 18.61 14.23 0.25
C LYS A 34 19.71 14.90 1.07
N GLU A 35 19.56 16.20 1.28
CA GLU A 35 20.59 17.03 1.91
C GLU A 35 20.88 16.56 3.35
N ARG A 36 22.17 16.33 3.65
CA ARG A 36 22.61 15.68 4.90
C ARG A 36 22.31 16.47 6.17
N HIS A 37 22.08 17.78 6.07
CA HIS A 37 21.79 18.64 7.22
C HIS A 37 20.30 18.66 7.61
N LEU A 38 19.41 18.15 6.75
CA LEU A 38 17.99 18.04 7.04
C LEU A 38 17.76 17.04 8.17
N SER A 39 16.67 17.20 8.92
CA SER A 39 16.28 16.18 9.90
C SER A 39 15.83 14.90 9.19
N THR A 40 16.08 13.75 9.81
CA THR A 40 15.63 12.46 9.27
C THR A 40 14.12 12.43 9.08
N ARG A 41 13.35 13.03 10.00
CA ARG A 41 11.90 13.22 9.87
C ARG A 41 11.55 13.93 8.58
N HIS A 42 12.20 15.06 8.27
CA HIS A 42 11.91 15.83 7.07
C HIS A 42 12.24 15.05 5.79
N VAL A 43 13.37 14.34 5.77
CA VAL A 43 13.78 13.47 4.65
C VAL A 43 12.76 12.37 4.40
N LEU A 44 12.37 11.65 5.46
CA LEU A 44 11.38 10.58 5.38
C LEU A 44 10.02 11.12 4.92
N SER A 45 9.54 12.21 5.54
CA SER A 45 8.28 12.85 5.17
C SER A 45 8.24 13.27 3.70
N THR A 46 9.32 13.88 3.20
CA THR A 46 9.43 14.30 1.79
C THR A 46 9.36 13.10 0.84
N CYS A 47 10.06 12.01 1.16
CA CYS A 47 10.04 10.81 0.33
C CYS A 47 8.70 10.07 0.38
N LEU A 48 7.90 10.27 1.42
CA LEU A 48 6.59 9.65 1.59
C LEU A 48 5.43 10.56 1.19
N ASP A 49 5.72 11.79 0.75
CA ASP A 49 4.72 12.81 0.38
C ASP A 49 3.73 13.12 1.52
N ILE A 50 4.25 13.27 2.74
CA ILE A 50 3.47 13.60 3.94
C ILE A 50 3.97 14.91 4.57
N ASP A 51 3.08 15.57 5.32
CA ASP A 51 3.45 16.77 6.06
C ASP A 51 4.31 16.43 7.29
N ALA A 52 5.56 16.90 7.29
CA ALA A 52 6.48 16.69 8.39
C ALA A 52 6.03 17.35 9.70
N SER A 53 5.16 18.37 9.66
CA SER A 53 4.63 19.04 10.85
C SER A 53 3.41 18.34 11.45
N ASN A 54 2.77 17.45 10.69
CA ASN A 54 1.63 16.67 11.15
C ASN A 54 2.10 15.42 11.93
N ASP A 55 2.10 15.51 13.26
CA ASP A 55 2.58 14.43 14.13
C ASP A 55 1.82 13.11 13.98
N VAL A 56 0.50 13.18 13.75
CA VAL A 56 -0.33 11.98 13.62
C VAL A 56 0.00 11.25 12.31
N GLU A 57 0.08 12.00 11.22
CA GLU A 57 0.42 11.48 9.90
C GLU A 57 1.85 10.93 9.87
N PHE A 58 2.80 11.66 10.45
CA PHE A 58 4.17 11.20 10.59
C PHE A 58 4.28 9.92 11.41
N ALA A 59 3.64 9.84 12.58
CA ALA A 59 3.65 8.65 13.41
C ALA A 59 3.09 7.41 12.67
N SER A 60 2.01 7.60 11.92
CA SER A 60 1.40 6.54 11.09
C SER A 60 2.35 6.07 9.98
N ALA A 61 2.99 7.01 9.27
CA ALA A 61 3.95 6.70 8.21
C ALA A 61 5.22 6.05 8.75
N PHE A 62 5.73 6.51 9.89
CA PHE A 62 6.90 5.94 10.55
C PHE A 62 6.65 4.52 11.04
N ALA A 63 5.47 4.26 11.61
CA ALA A 63 5.04 2.91 11.95
C ALA A 63 4.94 2.01 10.69
N ALA A 64 4.37 2.52 9.60
CA ALA A 64 4.29 1.79 8.33
C ALA A 64 5.68 1.48 7.75
N PHE A 65 6.63 2.40 7.86
CA PHE A 65 8.03 2.19 7.46
C PHE A 65 8.68 1.06 8.27
N HIS A 66 8.50 1.02 9.59
CA HIS A 66 8.98 -0.09 10.41
C HIS A 66 8.31 -1.42 10.07
N MET A 67 7.01 -1.40 9.77
CA MET A 67 6.31 -2.59 9.31
C MET A 67 6.86 -3.10 7.97
N LEU A 68 7.28 -2.21 7.07
CA LEU A 68 7.92 -2.60 5.81
C LEU A 68 9.24 -3.36 6.07
N ILE A 69 10.08 -2.87 6.99
CA ILE A 69 11.30 -3.58 7.39
C ILE A 69 10.95 -4.95 7.99
N ALA A 70 9.97 -5.00 8.91
CA ALA A 70 9.56 -6.25 9.55
C ALA A 70 9.02 -7.27 8.52
N LYS A 71 8.25 -6.83 7.52
CA LYS A 71 7.78 -7.68 6.42
C LYS A 71 8.92 -8.24 5.60
N ALA A 72 9.94 -7.44 5.29
CA ALA A 72 11.14 -7.94 4.61
C ALA A 72 11.86 -9.01 5.44
N GLN A 73 11.93 -8.85 6.76
CA GLN A 73 12.51 -9.85 7.66
C GLN A 73 11.70 -11.15 7.67
N VAL A 74 10.37 -11.06 7.75
CA VAL A 74 9.48 -12.22 7.68
C VAL A 74 9.61 -12.93 6.33
N ALA A 75 9.63 -12.19 5.22
CA ALA A 75 9.77 -12.76 3.88
C ALA A 75 11.09 -13.55 3.71
N VAL A 76 12.20 -13.05 4.29
CA VAL A 76 13.49 -13.76 4.30
C VAL A 76 13.37 -15.13 4.97
N VAL A 77 12.67 -15.20 6.11
CA VAL A 77 12.45 -16.44 6.88
C VAL A 77 11.51 -17.37 6.12
N ASP A 78 10.35 -16.87 5.68
CA ASP A 78 9.31 -17.66 5.00
C ASP A 78 9.81 -18.25 3.68
N CYS A 79 10.69 -17.55 2.95
CA CYS A 79 11.29 -18.02 1.70
C CYS A 79 12.52 -18.92 1.91
N GLY A 80 12.93 -19.16 3.16
CA GLY A 80 14.10 -19.98 3.49
C GLY A 80 15.43 -19.41 2.99
N LEU A 81 15.55 -18.08 2.94
CA LEU A 81 16.81 -17.44 2.57
C LEU A 81 17.83 -17.54 3.72
N LYS A 82 19.12 -17.39 3.41
CA LYS A 82 20.20 -17.46 4.41
C LYS A 82 20.12 -16.29 5.38
N GLU A 83 19.46 -16.50 6.52
CA GLU A 83 19.16 -15.47 7.52
C GLU A 83 20.40 -14.66 7.95
N HIS A 84 21.53 -15.33 8.20
CA HIS A 84 22.77 -14.67 8.63
C HIS A 84 23.33 -13.65 7.61
N ILE A 85 22.93 -13.78 6.34
CA ILE A 85 23.31 -12.85 5.26
C ILE A 85 22.26 -11.74 5.17
N HIS A 86 20.99 -12.11 5.00
CA HIS A 86 19.93 -11.17 4.63
C HIS A 86 19.30 -10.41 5.80
N LEU A 87 19.19 -11.02 6.99
CA LEU A 87 18.64 -10.33 8.16
C LEU A 87 19.60 -9.30 8.74
N LYS A 88 20.91 -9.43 8.47
CA LYS A 88 21.93 -8.54 9.01
C LYS A 88 21.73 -7.09 8.53
N SER A 89 21.56 -6.89 7.22
CA SER A 89 21.32 -5.56 6.64
C SER A 89 19.99 -4.97 7.12
N LEU A 90 18.93 -5.77 7.13
CA LEU A 90 17.61 -5.35 7.61
C LEU A 90 17.63 -4.91 9.08
N ASN A 91 18.32 -5.66 9.95
CA ASN A 91 18.48 -5.31 11.36
C ASN A 91 19.32 -4.03 11.54
N GLN A 92 20.37 -3.87 10.76
CA GLN A 92 21.20 -2.66 10.77
C GLN A 92 20.40 -1.44 10.34
N ILE A 93 19.64 -1.53 9.24
CA ILE A 93 18.76 -0.47 8.76
C ILE A 93 17.74 -0.14 9.85
N ARG A 94 17.04 -1.13 10.42
CA ARG A 94 16.08 -0.92 11.52
C ARG A 94 16.68 -0.12 12.69
N ALA A 95 17.91 -0.45 13.08
CA ALA A 95 18.61 0.21 14.18
C ALA A 95 19.06 1.66 13.87
N CYS A 96 18.95 2.12 12.63
CA CYS A 96 19.21 3.50 12.24
C CYS A 96 17.98 4.40 12.37
N PHE A 97 16.79 3.82 12.28
CA PHE A 97 15.52 4.55 12.31
C PHE A 97 14.85 4.39 13.68
N THR A 98 15.42 4.98 14.73
CA THR A 98 14.76 5.05 16.05
C THR A 98 13.96 6.34 16.20
N PRO A 99 13.00 6.42 17.14
CA PRO A 99 12.29 7.68 17.42
C PRO A 99 13.26 8.86 17.66
N ASP A 100 14.33 8.65 18.41
CA ASP A 100 15.33 9.67 18.68
C ASP A 100 16.07 10.12 17.41
N ALA A 101 16.39 9.17 16.53
CA ALA A 101 17.07 9.46 15.27
C ALA A 101 16.22 10.33 14.31
N MET A 102 14.89 10.41 14.51
CA MET A 102 14.00 11.22 13.68
C MET A 102 14.24 12.72 13.85
N THR A 103 14.66 13.12 15.06
CA THR A 103 15.03 14.51 15.37
C THR A 103 16.46 14.86 14.96
N GLY A 104 17.29 13.83 14.76
CA GLY A 104 18.68 13.98 14.34
C GLY A 104 18.84 14.33 12.86
N GLN A 105 20.05 14.76 12.50
CA GLN A 105 20.42 15.07 11.12
C GLN A 105 20.53 13.79 10.28
N TRP A 106 20.02 13.84 9.05
CA TRP A 106 20.05 12.74 8.08
C TRP A 106 21.47 12.23 7.81
N GLY A 107 22.44 13.14 7.78
CA GLY A 107 23.85 12.81 7.59
C GLY A 107 24.45 11.87 8.63
N LEU A 108 23.82 11.71 9.80
CA LEU A 108 24.23 10.73 10.82
C LEU A 108 23.77 9.31 10.50
N ILE A 109 22.71 9.17 9.71
CA ILE A 109 22.16 7.86 9.28
C ILE A 109 22.84 7.39 8.00
N VAL A 110 23.08 8.30 7.04
CA VAL A 110 23.61 7.97 5.70
C VAL A 110 24.80 6.99 5.74
N PRO A 111 25.88 7.22 6.52
CA PRO A 111 27.04 6.31 6.57
C PRO A 111 26.72 4.90 7.08
N ARG A 112 25.62 4.74 7.82
CA ARG A 112 25.21 3.46 8.43
C ARG A 112 24.32 2.63 7.52
N ILE A 113 23.77 3.23 6.46
CA ILE A 113 22.88 2.57 5.51
C ILE A 113 23.45 2.54 4.09
N GLU A 114 24.36 3.44 3.73
CA GLU A 114 25.02 3.49 2.41
C GLU A 114 26.08 2.39 2.25
N GLY A 115 26.41 2.02 1.01
CA GLY A 115 27.41 1.00 0.70
C GLY A 115 26.90 -0.42 0.98
N THR A 116 27.62 -1.17 1.83
CA THR A 116 27.34 -2.60 2.06
C THR A 116 25.91 -2.91 2.55
N PRO A 117 25.32 -2.17 3.51
CA PRO A 117 23.95 -2.45 3.96
C PRO A 117 22.92 -2.30 2.84
N LEU A 118 23.06 -1.26 2.00
CA LEU A 118 22.19 -1.03 0.85
C LEU A 118 22.36 -2.12 -0.23
N ALA A 119 23.60 -2.48 -0.57
CA ALA A 119 23.89 -3.53 -1.55
C ALA A 119 23.39 -4.91 -1.08
N LEU A 120 23.48 -5.21 0.22
CA LEU A 120 22.90 -6.43 0.78
C LEU A 120 21.37 -6.41 0.79
N LEU A 121 20.75 -5.23 0.95
CA LEU A 121 19.31 -5.09 0.83
C LEU A 121 18.85 -5.33 -0.62
N GLU A 122 19.57 -4.80 -1.61
CA GLU A 122 19.35 -5.06 -3.04
C GLU A 122 19.44 -6.56 -3.34
N ALA A 123 20.52 -7.22 -2.92
CA ALA A 123 20.66 -8.67 -3.08
C ALA A 123 19.56 -9.47 -2.35
N THR A 124 19.02 -8.94 -1.24
CA THR A 124 17.87 -9.54 -0.56
C THR A 124 16.59 -9.36 -1.37
N ALA A 125 16.41 -8.20 -2.00
CA ALA A 125 15.30 -7.94 -2.88
C ALA A 125 15.32 -8.88 -4.09
N ASP A 126 16.45 -9.03 -4.77
CA ASP A 126 16.60 -9.94 -5.90
C ASP A 126 16.31 -11.39 -5.50
N ALA A 127 16.90 -11.86 -4.39
CA ALA A 127 16.68 -13.22 -3.89
C ALA A 127 15.22 -13.50 -3.53
N LEU A 128 14.49 -12.51 -2.99
CA LEU A 128 13.07 -12.64 -2.70
C LEU A 128 12.22 -12.63 -3.97
N LEU A 129 12.58 -11.82 -4.97
CA LEU A 129 11.88 -11.75 -6.24
C LEU A 129 11.94 -13.08 -7.00
N GLU A 130 13.09 -13.76 -6.96
CA GLU A 130 13.25 -15.11 -7.52
C GLU A 130 12.36 -16.16 -6.85
N LYS A 131 12.09 -16.00 -5.54
CA LYS A 131 11.31 -16.95 -4.73
C LYS A 131 9.81 -16.72 -4.84
N VAL A 132 9.38 -15.46 -4.82
CA VAL A 132 7.98 -15.06 -4.82
C VAL A 132 7.80 -13.88 -5.78
N PRO A 133 7.60 -14.15 -7.08
CA PRO A 133 7.29 -13.09 -8.03
C PRO A 133 5.89 -12.56 -7.74
N GLU A 134 5.80 -11.37 -7.16
CA GLU A 134 4.53 -10.66 -7.00
C GLU A 134 4.38 -9.57 -8.07
N PRO A 135 3.22 -9.50 -8.76
CA PRO A 135 2.98 -8.47 -9.76
C PRO A 135 2.80 -7.09 -9.11
N ALA A 136 3.51 -6.13 -9.69
CA ALA A 136 3.41 -4.71 -9.39
C ALA A 136 2.10 -4.12 -9.91
N ILE A 137 1.48 -3.21 -9.14
CA ILE A 137 0.37 -2.39 -9.65
C ILE A 137 0.96 -1.15 -10.34
N SER A 138 0.47 -0.84 -11.55
CA SER A 138 0.93 0.32 -12.30
C SER A 138 0.53 1.64 -11.62
N ARG A 139 1.36 2.69 -11.78
CA ARG A 139 1.03 4.03 -11.26
C ARG A 139 -0.27 4.59 -11.86
N SER A 140 -0.54 4.30 -13.13
CA SER A 140 -1.78 4.71 -13.80
C SER A 140 -3.00 4.06 -13.17
N ASP A 141 -2.92 2.78 -12.80
CA ASP A 141 -4.04 2.07 -12.16
C ASP A 141 -4.30 2.61 -10.75
N LEU A 142 -3.23 2.84 -9.98
CA LEU A 142 -3.33 3.47 -8.65
C LEU A 142 -3.96 4.87 -8.74
N ALA A 143 -3.49 5.71 -9.66
CA ALA A 143 -4.03 7.06 -9.86
C ALA A 143 -5.50 7.03 -10.30
N ALA A 144 -5.87 6.12 -11.20
CA ALA A 144 -7.25 5.97 -11.66
C ALA A 144 -8.19 5.54 -10.53
N ILE A 145 -7.77 4.63 -9.65
CA ILE A 145 -8.58 4.22 -8.49
C ILE A 145 -8.68 5.36 -7.48
N HIS A 146 -7.57 6.04 -7.18
CA HIS A 146 -7.55 7.17 -6.26
C HIS A 146 -8.51 8.29 -6.69
N ALA A 147 -8.53 8.63 -7.98
CA ALA A 147 -9.49 9.59 -8.53
C ALA A 147 -10.95 9.13 -8.38
N GLN A 148 -11.22 7.84 -8.58
CA GLN A 148 -12.56 7.27 -8.39
C GLN A 148 -13.01 7.31 -6.92
N ILE A 149 -12.11 7.00 -5.98
CA ILE A 149 -12.38 7.06 -4.53
C ILE A 149 -12.76 8.49 -4.13
N ARG A 150 -11.98 9.49 -4.56
CA ARG A 150 -12.26 10.91 -4.25
C ARG A 150 -13.60 11.37 -4.81
N SER A 151 -13.90 11.03 -6.07
CA SER A 151 -15.22 11.32 -6.65
C SER A 151 -16.36 10.67 -5.86
N LEU A 152 -16.18 9.44 -5.37
CA LEU A 152 -17.17 8.75 -4.55
C LEU A 152 -17.30 9.34 -3.14
N LEU A 153 -16.22 9.87 -2.59
CA LEU A 153 -16.24 10.59 -1.32
C LEU A 153 -17.14 11.83 -1.42
N ASP A 154 -16.95 12.63 -2.47
CA ASP A 154 -17.76 13.81 -2.75
C ASP A 154 -19.24 13.44 -2.93
N ASP A 155 -19.53 12.39 -3.70
CA ASP A 155 -20.89 11.89 -3.89
C ASP A 155 -21.51 11.39 -2.59
N ALA A 156 -20.76 10.68 -1.75
CA ALA A 156 -21.23 10.18 -0.46
C ALA A 156 -21.57 11.32 0.50
N LEU A 157 -20.78 12.40 0.50
CA LEU A 157 -21.03 13.58 1.33
C LEU A 157 -22.34 14.30 0.95
N GLN A 158 -22.65 14.35 -0.35
CA GLN A 158 -23.85 14.99 -0.89
C GLN A 158 -25.07 14.06 -0.97
N ALA A 159 -24.88 12.75 -0.83
CA ALA A 159 -25.96 11.78 -0.95
C ALA A 159 -27.02 11.97 0.15
N ASP A 160 -28.28 11.83 -0.25
CA ASP A 160 -29.41 11.78 0.68
C ASP A 160 -29.45 10.41 1.38
N LEU A 161 -28.57 10.26 2.36
CA LEU A 161 -28.42 9.06 3.19
C LEU A 161 -28.59 9.40 4.67
N PRO A 162 -29.09 8.45 5.47
CA PRO A 162 -29.07 8.56 6.92
C PRO A 162 -27.67 8.90 7.42
N LYS A 163 -27.56 9.81 8.38
CA LYS A 163 -26.27 10.32 8.89
C LYS A 163 -25.28 9.23 9.26
N ALA A 164 -25.73 8.21 9.99
CA ALA A 164 -24.89 7.08 10.40
C ALA A 164 -24.34 6.31 9.20
N LEU A 165 -25.13 6.18 8.13
CA LEU A 165 -24.75 5.49 6.91
C LEU A 165 -23.72 6.29 6.12
N ARG A 166 -23.97 7.59 6.00
CA ARG A 166 -23.06 8.52 5.34
C ARG A 166 -21.69 8.51 6.01
N GLN A 167 -21.66 8.57 7.34
CA GLN A 167 -20.42 8.51 8.11
C GLN A 167 -19.66 7.22 7.82
N LEU A 168 -20.34 6.07 7.92
CA LEU A 168 -19.74 4.75 7.68
C LEU A 168 -19.11 4.64 6.28
N LEU A 169 -19.78 5.20 5.27
CA LEU A 169 -19.31 5.23 3.88
C LEU A 169 -18.10 6.15 3.70
N VAL A 170 -18.16 7.35 4.28
CA VAL A 170 -17.05 8.31 4.22
C VAL A 170 -15.82 7.74 4.91
N ASP A 171 -15.97 7.17 6.12
CA ASP A 171 -14.87 6.55 6.85
C ASP A 171 -14.20 5.44 6.02
N PHE A 172 -15.01 4.59 5.39
CA PHE A 172 -14.49 3.53 4.52
C PHE A 172 -13.75 4.07 3.29
N LEU A 173 -14.30 5.08 2.61
CA LEU A 173 -13.68 5.69 1.44
C LEU A 173 -12.37 6.40 1.81
N CYS A 174 -12.31 7.06 2.97
CA CYS A 174 -11.07 7.60 3.52
C CYS A 174 -10.03 6.50 3.81
N GLU A 175 -10.44 5.35 4.37
CA GLU A 175 -9.53 4.22 4.58
C GLU A 175 -8.95 3.67 3.27
N LEU A 176 -9.79 3.56 2.22
CA LEU A 176 -9.34 3.20 0.88
C LEU A 176 -8.33 4.22 0.35
N ASP A 177 -8.66 5.52 0.41
CA ASP A 177 -7.80 6.62 -0.05
C ASP A 177 -6.41 6.55 0.58
N VAL A 178 -6.34 6.34 1.90
CA VAL A 178 -5.09 6.15 2.64
C VAL A 178 -4.34 4.89 2.19
N ALA A 179 -5.03 3.78 1.95
CA ALA A 179 -4.39 2.54 1.53
C ALA A 179 -3.72 2.67 0.15
N PHE A 180 -4.36 3.39 -0.78
CA PHE A 180 -3.81 3.65 -2.11
C PHE A 180 -2.71 4.71 -2.08
N SER A 181 -2.87 5.78 -1.30
CA SER A 181 -1.85 6.82 -1.12
C SER A 181 -0.57 6.25 -0.50
N HIS A 182 -0.70 5.31 0.44
CA HIS A 182 0.43 4.65 1.08
C HIS A 182 0.92 3.39 0.34
N TYR A 183 0.57 3.18 -0.95
CA TYR A 183 1.03 2.02 -1.71
C TYR A 183 2.55 1.87 -1.70
N LYS A 184 3.28 2.99 -1.73
CA LYS A 184 4.76 3.00 -1.70
C LYS A 184 5.35 2.27 -0.48
N ILE A 185 4.62 2.22 0.64
CA ILE A 185 5.09 1.58 1.89
C ILE A 185 4.31 0.29 2.18
N ARG A 186 3.03 0.23 1.78
CA ARG A 186 2.15 -0.91 2.10
C ARG A 186 2.06 -1.95 0.99
N GLY A 187 2.33 -1.58 -0.26
CA GLY A 187 2.28 -2.44 -1.43
C GLY A 187 0.89 -3.07 -1.62
N ASN A 188 0.87 -4.24 -2.25
CA ASN A 188 -0.34 -5.02 -2.53
C ASN A 188 -1.07 -5.41 -1.25
N ASP A 189 -0.36 -5.58 -0.13
CA ASP A 189 -0.96 -5.88 1.16
C ASP A 189 -1.75 -4.70 1.76
N GLY A 190 -1.44 -3.46 1.37
CA GLY A 190 -2.28 -2.30 1.67
C GLY A 190 -3.61 -2.38 0.92
N VAL A 191 -3.53 -2.63 -0.40
CA VAL A 191 -4.67 -2.74 -1.31
C VAL A 191 -5.56 -3.93 -0.93
N ARG A 192 -4.95 -5.08 -0.63
CA ARG A 192 -5.57 -6.29 -0.04
C ARG A 192 -6.54 -5.90 1.06
N ARG A 193 -5.99 -5.33 2.14
CA ARG A 193 -6.73 -5.15 3.38
C ARG A 193 -7.83 -4.12 3.21
N ALA A 194 -7.61 -3.13 2.35
CA ALA A 194 -8.63 -2.15 2.03
C ALA A 194 -9.80 -2.80 1.24
N ALA A 195 -9.50 -3.67 0.27
CA ALA A 195 -10.52 -4.43 -0.45
C ALA A 195 -11.29 -5.39 0.46
N GLU A 196 -10.60 -6.17 1.30
CA GLU A 196 -11.21 -7.09 2.28
C GLU A 196 -12.16 -6.36 3.24
N ARG A 197 -11.72 -5.22 3.79
CA ARG A 197 -12.57 -4.36 4.63
C ARG A 197 -13.76 -3.82 3.85
N GLY A 198 -13.57 -3.45 2.59
CA GLY A 198 -14.65 -2.96 1.74
C GLY A 198 -15.75 -3.97 1.50
N VAL A 199 -15.37 -5.23 1.26
CA VAL A 199 -16.33 -6.34 1.22
C VAL A 199 -17.07 -6.47 2.55
N GLY A 200 -16.34 -6.51 3.67
CA GLY A 200 -16.94 -6.64 5.00
C GLY A 200 -17.90 -5.49 5.33
N MET A 201 -17.53 -4.27 4.95
CA MET A 201 -18.35 -3.07 5.14
C MET A 201 -19.63 -3.13 4.31
N LEU A 202 -19.52 -3.47 3.03
CA LEU A 202 -20.67 -3.63 2.14
C LEU A 202 -21.61 -4.74 2.62
N TYR A 203 -21.05 -5.83 3.14
CA TYR A 203 -21.84 -6.89 3.75
C TYR A 203 -22.65 -6.39 4.97
N ILE A 204 -22.01 -5.68 5.90
CA ILE A 204 -22.69 -5.08 7.06
C ILE A 204 -23.76 -4.08 6.61
N LEU A 205 -23.43 -3.25 5.62
CA LEU A 205 -24.33 -2.28 5.02
C LEU A 205 -25.60 -2.96 4.47
N TRP A 206 -25.44 -3.94 3.58
CA TRP A 206 -26.56 -4.62 2.95
C TRP A 206 -27.37 -5.48 3.93
N THR A 207 -26.75 -5.97 5.00
CA THR A 207 -27.44 -6.72 6.05
C THR A 207 -28.32 -5.81 6.90
N ARG A 208 -27.86 -4.61 7.23
CA ARG A 208 -28.61 -3.63 8.06
C ARG A 208 -29.60 -2.79 7.26
N HIS A 209 -29.28 -2.53 5.99
CA HIS A 209 -29.99 -1.62 5.10
C HIS A 209 -30.14 -2.26 3.70
N PRO A 210 -30.96 -3.31 3.55
CA PRO A 210 -31.07 -4.05 2.29
C PRO A 210 -31.53 -3.18 1.10
N GLU A 211 -32.27 -2.10 1.34
CA GLU A 211 -32.67 -1.10 0.35
C GLU A 211 -31.48 -0.43 -0.35
N THR A 212 -30.34 -0.33 0.35
CA THR A 212 -29.12 0.29 -0.19
C THR A 212 -28.39 -0.59 -1.19
N ARG A 213 -28.73 -1.90 -1.26
CA ARG A 213 -28.08 -2.87 -2.14
C ARG A 213 -28.24 -2.54 -3.62
N GLN A 214 -29.35 -1.88 -3.98
CA GLN A 214 -29.60 -1.46 -5.36
C GLN A 214 -29.24 0.02 -5.62
N SER A 215 -28.82 0.76 -4.59
CA SER A 215 -28.43 2.15 -4.76
C SER A 215 -27.24 2.28 -5.73
N GLY A 216 -27.23 3.34 -6.53
CA GLY A 216 -26.12 3.62 -7.44
C GLY A 216 -24.79 3.78 -6.71
N LEU A 217 -24.83 4.31 -5.48
CA LEU A 217 -23.65 4.49 -4.64
C LEU A 217 -23.05 3.14 -4.21
N SER A 218 -23.85 2.21 -3.66
CA SER A 218 -23.36 0.87 -3.27
C SER A 218 -22.76 0.10 -4.45
N LYS A 219 -23.35 0.21 -5.64
CA LYS A 219 -22.79 -0.42 -6.86
C LYS A 219 -21.42 0.16 -7.21
N ARG A 220 -21.29 1.48 -7.20
CA ARG A 220 -20.03 2.16 -7.49
C ARG A 220 -18.93 1.83 -6.48
N ILE A 221 -19.28 1.71 -5.20
CA ILE A 221 -18.33 1.26 -4.15
C ILE A 221 -17.91 -0.18 -4.42
N TRP A 222 -18.86 -1.07 -4.71
CA TRP A 222 -18.57 -2.45 -5.08
C TRP A 222 -17.66 -2.53 -6.31
N ASP A 223 -17.86 -1.66 -7.30
CA ASP A 223 -17.01 -1.59 -8.49
C ASP A 223 -15.58 -1.15 -8.15
N ILE A 224 -15.39 -0.18 -7.24
CA ILE A 224 -14.06 0.18 -6.74
C ILE A 224 -13.42 -1.00 -6.00
N VAL A 225 -14.16 -1.66 -5.09
CA VAL A 225 -13.64 -2.81 -4.32
C VAL A 225 -13.23 -3.92 -5.26
N LYS A 226 -14.06 -4.25 -6.26
CA LYS A 226 -13.72 -5.24 -7.31
C LYS A 226 -12.49 -4.82 -8.09
N LYS A 227 -12.41 -3.56 -8.51
CA LYS A 227 -11.26 -3.06 -9.26
C LYS A 227 -9.99 -3.14 -8.42
N ALA A 228 -10.04 -2.70 -7.16
CA ALA A 228 -8.94 -2.80 -6.20
C ALA A 228 -8.47 -4.25 -6.02
N ALA A 229 -9.39 -5.19 -5.83
CA ALA A 229 -9.05 -6.60 -5.67
C ALA A 229 -8.61 -7.25 -7.00
N SER A 230 -9.10 -6.83 -8.17
CA SER A 230 -8.62 -7.35 -9.46
C SER A 230 -7.15 -7.03 -9.73
N LEU A 231 -6.59 -6.01 -9.07
CA LEU A 231 -5.19 -5.65 -9.15
C LEU A 231 -4.28 -6.52 -8.27
N VAL A 232 -4.85 -7.39 -7.43
CA VAL A 232 -4.08 -8.26 -6.54
C VAL A 232 -4.46 -9.73 -6.82
N PRO A 233 -3.52 -10.60 -7.25
CA PRO A 233 -3.83 -11.92 -7.79
C PRO A 233 -4.76 -12.80 -6.94
N TRP A 234 -4.60 -12.81 -5.61
CA TRP A 234 -5.40 -13.63 -4.69
C TRP A 234 -6.71 -12.93 -4.27
N ALA A 235 -6.88 -11.63 -4.50
CA ALA A 235 -8.07 -10.90 -4.07
C ALA A 235 -9.29 -11.18 -4.97
N ASN A 236 -9.07 -11.69 -6.19
CA ASN A 236 -10.16 -12.23 -7.03
C ASN A 236 -10.87 -13.43 -6.38
N GLU A 237 -10.13 -14.30 -5.68
CA GLU A 237 -10.73 -15.42 -4.93
C GLU A 237 -11.59 -14.91 -3.78
N PHE A 238 -11.15 -13.84 -3.12
CA PHE A 238 -11.91 -13.19 -2.06
C PHE A 238 -13.19 -12.52 -2.57
N ILE A 239 -13.15 -11.87 -3.73
CA ILE A 239 -14.37 -11.35 -4.40
C ILE A 239 -15.33 -12.51 -4.70
N GLN A 240 -14.84 -13.62 -5.27
CA GLN A 240 -15.71 -14.76 -5.60
C GLN A 240 -16.37 -15.37 -4.35
N LEU A 241 -15.63 -15.47 -3.24
CA LEU A 241 -16.18 -15.86 -1.94
C LEU A 241 -17.26 -14.87 -1.48
N ALA A 242 -16.99 -13.57 -1.59
CA ALA A 242 -17.95 -12.53 -1.22
C ALA A 242 -19.22 -12.60 -2.07
N GLU A 243 -19.11 -12.81 -3.38
CA GLU A 243 -20.24 -12.97 -4.29
C GLU A 243 -21.06 -14.23 -3.97
N THR A 244 -20.37 -15.32 -3.63
CA THR A 244 -21.02 -16.57 -3.21
C THR A 244 -21.80 -16.38 -1.92
N VAL A 245 -21.20 -15.75 -0.90
CA VAL A 245 -21.88 -15.42 0.37
C VAL A 245 -23.04 -14.45 0.14
N ASN A 246 -22.87 -13.46 -0.74
CA ASN A 246 -23.91 -12.49 -1.07
C ASN A 246 -25.10 -13.12 -1.81
N THR A 247 -24.85 -14.13 -2.64
CA THR A 247 -25.88 -14.91 -3.33
C THR A 247 -26.61 -15.82 -2.36
N ALA A 248 -25.89 -16.55 -1.51
CA ALA A 248 -26.47 -17.42 -0.48
C ALA A 248 -27.33 -16.65 0.53
N THR A 249 -26.87 -15.49 0.99
CA THR A 249 -27.65 -14.63 1.91
C THR A 249 -28.83 -13.93 1.22
N GLY A 250 -28.71 -13.59 -0.07
CA GLY A 250 -29.84 -13.10 -0.87
C GLY A 250 -30.95 -14.13 -1.04
N LEU A 251 -30.58 -15.41 -1.24
CA LEU A 251 -31.53 -16.53 -1.30
C LEU A 251 -32.26 -16.72 0.05
N LEU A 252 -31.53 -16.63 1.17
CA LEU A 252 -32.10 -16.74 2.53
C LEU A 252 -33.01 -15.56 2.92
N ALA A 253 -32.78 -14.37 2.35
CA ALA A 253 -33.65 -13.22 2.57
C ALA A 253 -34.97 -13.32 1.79
N ASN A 254 -34.96 -13.99 0.63
CA ASN A 254 -36.15 -14.22 -0.18
C ASN A 254 -37.04 -15.35 0.36
N THR A 255 -36.46 -16.39 0.97
CA THR A 255 -37.24 -17.50 1.58
C THR A 255 -37.96 -17.12 2.87
N LYS A 256 -37.63 -15.99 3.51
CA LYS A 256 -38.36 -15.46 4.68
C LYS A 256 -39.55 -14.55 4.33
N LYS A 257 -39.83 -14.34 3.04
CA LYS A 257 -40.95 -13.51 2.55
C LYS A 257 -42.16 -14.31 2.06
N GLU A 258 -42.14 -15.64 2.17
CA GLU A 258 -43.28 -16.55 1.96
C GLU A 258 -43.85 -17.01 3.30
#